data_AF-A0A6G0JID9-F1
#
_entry.id   AF-A0A6G0JID9-F1
#
_cell.length_a   1.000
_cell.length_b   1.000
_cell.length_c   1.000
_cell.angle_alpha   90.00
_cell.angle_beta   90.00
_cell.angle_gamma   90.00
#
_symmetry.space_group_name_H-M   'P 1'
#
loop_
_entity.id
_entity.type
_entity.pdbx_description
1 polymer ?
#
loop_
_entity_poly.entity_id
_entity_poly.type
_entity_poly.pdbx_seq_one_letter_code
_entity_poly.pdbx_strand_id
1 'polypeptide(L)'
;MRRLAEEPAMANCDSKIRAWTALENDTLVNYMAGKLDLPHPPNFIKEIMIAEHRAMLEDFHEKVLNVTLTAKLPPSVRLPKQVPHADLFKELFQANTCRRFGTAMMRVLQEDVKRLDYDGTHTLHLVFYSRHAADRWVLKTLRFQKAVITMQDTARKPGEAREGTYNAAQLGLQYAVRVYGAQTIGLVTLVRAFKRIAGAFLLDVEYARARKTEIYDNRYHTVRFAHPGCPTELADVTRVLLDDMQLTIHHFQNQLRRR
;
A
#
# COMPACT_ATOMS: atom_id res chain seq x y z
N MET A 1 30.28 -6.89 7.32
CA MET A 1 29.17 -6.03 7.77
C MET A 1 27.94 -6.83 8.15
N ARG A 2 27.27 -7.54 7.22
CA ARG A 2 26.03 -8.30 7.54
C ARG A 2 26.20 -9.27 8.71
N ARG A 3 27.22 -10.13 8.67
CA ARG A 3 27.53 -11.08 9.74
C ARG A 3 27.66 -10.39 11.11
N LEU A 4 28.42 -9.29 11.18
CA LEU A 4 28.56 -8.49 12.41
C LEU A 4 27.22 -7.92 12.89
N ALA A 5 26.38 -7.44 11.97
CA ALA A 5 25.08 -6.88 12.32
C ALA A 5 24.08 -7.92 12.83
N GLU A 6 24.17 -9.17 12.35
CA GLU A 6 23.29 -10.27 12.72
C GLU A 6 23.81 -11.09 13.91
N GLU A 7 25.10 -10.95 14.26
CA GLU A 7 25.71 -11.63 15.40
C GLU A 7 24.94 -11.32 16.71
N PRO A 8 24.69 -12.33 17.57
CA PRO A 8 24.01 -12.11 18.83
C PRO A 8 24.77 -11.10 19.70
N ALA A 9 24.06 -10.11 20.21
CA ALA A 9 24.60 -9.08 21.10
C ALA A 9 23.89 -9.13 22.45
N MET A 10 24.62 -8.77 23.51
CA MET A 10 24.09 -8.67 24.87
C MET A 10 23.26 -7.39 25.03
N ALA A 11 22.10 -7.49 25.67
CA ALA A 11 21.31 -6.31 25.98
C ALA A 11 21.86 -5.62 27.23
N ASN A 12 22.48 -4.45 27.05
CA ASN A 12 22.98 -3.66 28.16
C ASN A 12 21.92 -2.67 28.66
N CYS A 13 21.96 -2.40 29.97
CA CYS A 13 21.25 -1.27 30.56
C CYS A 13 21.92 0.03 30.10
N ASP A 14 21.16 1.12 30.08
CA ASP A 14 21.62 2.42 29.57
C ASP A 14 22.87 2.94 30.31
N SER A 15 23.03 2.58 31.58
CA SER A 15 24.20 2.92 32.41
C SER A 15 25.46 2.09 32.09
N LYS A 16 25.37 1.07 31.23
CA LYS A 16 26.45 0.12 30.90
C LYS A 16 26.63 -0.07 29.40
N ILE A 17 26.33 0.96 28.62
CA ILE A 17 26.65 0.95 27.18
C ILE A 17 28.17 1.01 26.98
N ARG A 18 28.68 0.31 25.98
CA ARG A 18 30.09 0.38 25.60
C ARG A 18 30.30 1.35 24.44
N ALA A 19 31.55 1.75 24.22
CA ALA A 19 31.92 2.49 23.03
C ALA A 19 31.76 1.63 21.75
N TRP A 20 31.37 2.29 20.66
CA TRP A 20 31.33 1.69 19.34
C TRP A 20 32.73 1.48 18.75
N THR A 21 32.89 0.43 17.96
CA THR A 21 34.09 0.21 17.14
C THR A 21 33.96 0.91 15.78
N ALA A 22 35.08 1.13 15.10
CA ALA A 22 35.08 1.73 13.75
C ALA A 22 34.24 0.92 12.75
N LEU A 23 34.28 -0.42 12.86
CA LEU A 23 33.54 -1.32 11.98
C LEU A 23 32.02 -1.28 12.25
N GLU A 24 31.61 -1.15 13.51
CA GLU A 24 30.20 -0.98 13.89
C GLU A 24 29.65 0.35 13.40
N ASN A 25 30.43 1.42 13.53
CA ASN A 25 30.07 2.73 13.00
C ASN A 25 29.87 2.67 11.48
N ASP A 26 30.83 2.11 10.74
CA ASP A 26 30.70 1.95 9.29
C ASP A 26 29.51 1.04 8.90
N THR A 27 29.26 -0.03 9.67
CA THR A 27 28.10 -0.90 9.47
C THR A 27 26.78 -0.14 9.67
N LEU A 28 26.70 0.70 10.72
CA LEU A 28 25.52 1.51 11.01
C LEU A 28 25.27 2.57 9.93
N VAL A 29 26.32 3.24 9.45
CA VAL A 29 26.22 4.21 8.34
C VAL A 29 25.70 3.54 7.07
N ASN A 30 26.24 2.38 6.69
CA ASN A 30 25.77 1.63 5.52
C ASN A 30 24.33 1.12 5.69
N TYR A 31 23.95 0.73 6.90
CA TYR A 31 22.57 0.36 7.23
C TYR A 31 21.60 1.55 7.08
N MET A 32 21.92 2.70 7.69
CA MET A 32 21.08 3.90 7.60
C MET A 32 20.97 4.44 6.17
N ALA A 33 22.02 4.25 5.36
CA ALA A 33 22.01 4.60 3.94
C ALA A 33 21.19 3.61 3.07
N GLY A 34 20.64 2.53 3.66
CA GLY A 34 19.92 1.49 2.93
C GLY A 34 20.82 0.64 2.01
N LYS A 35 22.15 0.70 2.19
CA LYS A 35 23.12 -0.08 1.42
C LYS A 35 23.33 -1.49 1.99
N LEU A 36 22.95 -1.69 3.24
CA LEU A 36 23.01 -2.97 3.94
C LEU A 36 21.60 -3.47 4.22
N ASP A 37 21.15 -4.47 3.46
CA ASP A 37 19.86 -5.12 3.65
C ASP A 37 19.86 -5.99 4.92
N LEU A 38 19.09 -5.59 5.93
CA LEU A 38 18.88 -6.33 7.17
C LEU A 38 17.38 -6.45 7.48
N PRO A 39 16.93 -7.55 8.11
CA PRO A 39 15.53 -7.71 8.53
C PRO A 39 15.15 -6.89 9.78
N HIS A 40 16.14 -6.36 10.49
CA HIS A 40 15.99 -5.53 11.66
C HIS A 40 17.25 -4.67 11.84
N PRO A 41 17.23 -3.65 12.70
CA PRO A 41 18.45 -2.92 13.07
C PRO A 41 19.58 -3.84 13.55
N PRO A 42 20.86 -3.48 13.36
CA PRO A 42 21.99 -4.30 13.78
C PRO A 42 21.94 -4.69 15.27
N ASN A 43 22.17 -5.95 15.62
CA ASN A 43 22.02 -6.44 16.99
C ASN A 43 22.95 -5.72 17.98
N PHE A 44 24.18 -5.38 17.57
CA PHE A 44 25.15 -4.70 18.42
C PHE A 44 24.66 -3.36 18.97
N ILE A 45 23.63 -2.72 18.39
CA ILE A 45 23.04 -1.49 18.96
C ILE A 45 22.55 -1.70 20.39
N LYS A 46 22.22 -2.94 20.77
CA LYS A 46 21.80 -3.30 22.13
C LYS A 46 22.91 -3.12 23.18
N GLU A 47 24.17 -3.09 22.75
CA GLU A 47 25.34 -2.91 23.61
C GLU A 47 25.86 -1.47 23.60
N ILE A 48 25.64 -0.74 22.49
CA ILE A 48 26.25 0.58 22.25
C ILE A 48 25.26 1.75 22.35
N MET A 49 23.95 1.50 22.37
CA MET A 49 22.92 2.55 22.43
C MET A 49 21.97 2.37 23.61
N ILE A 50 21.51 3.49 24.15
CA ILE A 50 20.43 3.54 25.14
C ILE A 50 19.09 3.09 24.54
N ALA A 51 18.13 2.73 25.39
CA ALA A 51 16.80 2.27 24.99
C ALA A 51 16.10 3.20 23.97
N GLU A 52 16.10 4.51 24.20
CA GLU A 52 15.41 5.48 23.33
C GLU A 52 15.99 5.52 21.92
N HIS A 53 17.32 5.57 21.79
CA HIS A 53 17.97 5.59 20.46
C HIS A 53 17.76 4.28 19.70
N ARG A 54 17.70 3.14 20.40
CA ARG A 54 17.34 1.85 19.78
C ARG A 54 15.92 1.88 19.23
N ALA A 55 14.97 2.40 20.00
CA ALA A 55 13.59 2.57 19.54
C ALA A 55 13.50 3.51 18.33
N MET A 56 14.25 4.61 18.32
CA MET A 56 14.32 5.51 17.16
C MET A 56 14.84 4.81 15.89
N LEU A 57 15.82 3.92 16.01
CA LEU A 57 16.32 3.13 14.88
C LEU A 57 15.31 2.10 14.39
N GLU A 58 14.55 1.46 15.28
CA GLU A 58 13.45 0.56 14.90
C GLU A 58 12.36 1.33 14.15
N ASP A 59 11.99 2.50 14.65
CA ASP A 59 11.05 3.42 13.99
C ASP A 59 11.54 3.85 12.61
N PHE A 60 12.84 4.19 12.49
CA PHE A 60 13.48 4.52 11.24
C PHE A 60 13.45 3.34 10.27
N HIS A 61 13.78 2.14 10.74
CA HIS A 61 13.74 0.92 9.94
C HIS A 61 12.33 0.69 9.39
N GLU A 62 11.30 0.81 10.24
CA GLU A 62 9.93 0.59 9.81
C GLU A 62 9.42 1.65 8.83
N LYS A 63 9.81 2.92 9.01
CA LYS A 63 9.32 4.03 8.18
C LYS A 63 10.09 4.22 6.88
N VAL A 64 11.39 3.92 6.87
CA VAL A 64 12.30 4.31 5.77
C VAL A 64 12.84 3.10 5.01
N LEU A 65 13.17 2.00 5.70
CA LEU A 65 13.82 0.85 5.06
C LEU A 65 12.82 -0.21 4.59
N ASN A 66 11.73 -0.41 5.34
CA ASN A 66 10.66 -1.31 4.91
C ASN A 66 10.01 -0.76 3.64
N VAL A 67 9.71 -1.68 2.72
CA VAL A 67 9.05 -1.35 1.46
C VAL A 67 7.72 -2.07 1.39
N THR A 68 6.65 -1.35 1.04
CA THR A 68 5.32 -1.94 0.89
C THR A 68 4.97 -2.05 -0.58
N LEU A 69 4.71 -3.29 -1.03
CA LEU A 69 4.03 -3.53 -2.30
C LEU A 69 2.54 -3.71 -2.04
N THR A 70 1.72 -3.21 -2.96
CA THR A 70 0.27 -3.34 -2.87
C THR A 70 -0.27 -4.25 -3.94
N ALA A 71 -1.23 -5.07 -3.57
CA ALA A 71 -1.96 -5.92 -4.47
C ALA A 71 -3.46 -5.66 -4.33
N LYS A 72 -4.13 -5.43 -5.46
CA LYS A 72 -5.58 -5.24 -5.48
C LYS A 72 -6.28 -6.60 -5.40
N LEU A 73 -7.18 -6.72 -4.44
CA LEU A 73 -8.07 -7.85 -4.30
C LEU A 73 -9.36 -7.58 -5.09
N PRO A 74 -9.78 -8.51 -5.96
CA PRO A 74 -11.07 -8.40 -6.61
C PRO A 74 -12.20 -8.61 -5.59
N PRO A 75 -13.43 -8.13 -5.89
CA PRO A 75 -14.57 -8.27 -4.99
C PRO A 75 -14.99 -9.72 -4.72
N SER A 76 -14.49 -10.67 -5.51
CA SER A 76 -14.71 -12.10 -5.31
C SER A 76 -13.93 -12.66 -4.11
N VAL A 77 -12.87 -11.99 -3.65
CA VAL A 77 -12.11 -12.35 -2.45
C VAL A 77 -12.84 -11.80 -1.23
N ARG A 78 -13.25 -12.69 -0.34
CA ARG A 78 -13.94 -12.32 0.90
C ARG A 78 -13.00 -12.50 2.08
N LEU A 79 -12.72 -11.39 2.76
CA LEU A 79 -11.88 -11.35 3.96
C LEU A 79 -12.58 -10.54 5.06
N PRO A 80 -12.50 -10.95 6.33
CA PRO A 80 -12.92 -10.10 7.44
C PRO A 80 -12.15 -8.79 7.45
N LYS A 81 -12.71 -7.74 8.08
CA LYS A 81 -12.05 -6.41 8.13
C LYS A 81 -10.69 -6.47 8.83
N GLN A 82 -10.57 -7.34 9.82
CA GLN A 82 -9.33 -7.60 10.55
C GLN A 82 -8.96 -9.05 10.30
N VAL A 83 -7.93 -9.29 9.49
CA VAL A 83 -7.42 -10.63 9.21
C VAL A 83 -6.01 -10.72 9.80
N PRO A 84 -5.70 -11.74 10.62
CA PRO A 84 -4.35 -11.98 11.08
C PRO A 84 -3.39 -12.21 9.89
N HIS A 85 -2.17 -11.70 10.01
CA HIS A 85 -1.10 -11.91 9.03
C HIS A 85 -0.91 -13.40 8.67
N ALA A 86 -0.96 -14.28 9.68
CA ALA A 86 -0.79 -15.72 9.48
C ALA A 86 -1.88 -16.33 8.59
N ASP A 87 -3.12 -15.86 8.71
CA ASP A 87 -4.23 -16.33 7.87
C ASP A 87 -4.11 -15.82 6.44
N LEU A 88 -3.72 -14.55 6.25
CA LEU A 88 -3.41 -14.01 4.92
C LEU A 88 -2.30 -14.80 4.24
N PHE A 89 -1.24 -15.14 4.99
CA PHE A 89 -0.13 -15.93 4.47
C PHE A 89 -0.56 -17.37 4.14
N LYS A 90 -1.39 -17.99 4.98
CA LYS A 90 -1.95 -19.33 4.75
C LYS A 90 -2.75 -19.38 3.45
N GLU A 91 -3.60 -18.38 3.19
CA GLU A 91 -4.35 -18.27 1.93
C GLU A 91 -3.44 -18.15 0.71
N LEU A 92 -2.38 -17.34 0.79
CA LEU A 92 -1.36 -17.26 -0.25
C LEU A 92 -0.64 -18.60 -0.46
N PHE A 93 -0.21 -19.23 0.63
CA PHE A 93 0.54 -20.48 0.59
C PHE A 93 -0.29 -21.56 -0.10
N GLN A 94 -1.50 -21.83 0.40
CA GLN A 94 -2.39 -22.85 -0.13
C GLN A 94 -2.73 -22.63 -1.60
N ALA A 95 -2.95 -21.39 -2.03
CA ALA A 95 -3.31 -21.07 -3.41
C ALA A 95 -2.15 -21.26 -4.42
N ASN A 96 -0.90 -21.33 -3.95
CA ASN A 96 0.29 -21.40 -4.81
C ASN A 96 1.08 -22.71 -4.68
N THR A 97 0.82 -23.57 -3.67
CA THR A 97 1.61 -24.80 -3.43
C THR A 97 1.14 -26.05 -4.17
N CYS A 98 0.15 -25.97 -5.04
CA CYS A 98 -0.41 -27.15 -5.75
C CYS A 98 0.55 -27.79 -6.78
N ARG A 99 1.76 -27.26 -6.98
CA ARG A 99 2.75 -27.73 -7.97
C ARG A 99 4.16 -27.85 -7.34
N ARG A 100 5.01 -28.72 -7.91
CA ARG A 100 6.37 -29.05 -7.42
C ARG A 100 7.25 -27.85 -7.04
N PHE A 101 7.12 -26.70 -7.71
CA PHE A 101 7.93 -25.50 -7.46
C PHE A 101 7.26 -24.45 -6.55
N GLY A 102 5.96 -24.60 -6.26
CA GLY A 102 5.20 -23.61 -5.50
C GLY A 102 5.70 -23.44 -4.07
N THR A 103 6.07 -24.54 -3.42
CA THR A 103 6.59 -24.54 -2.04
C THR A 103 7.91 -23.80 -1.91
N ALA A 104 8.84 -23.99 -2.85
CA ALA A 104 10.13 -23.29 -2.83
C ALA A 104 9.94 -21.78 -3.02
N MET A 105 9.12 -21.36 -3.98
CA MET A 105 8.78 -19.95 -4.21
C MET A 105 8.11 -19.33 -2.98
N MET A 106 7.15 -20.02 -2.37
CA MET A 106 6.45 -19.51 -1.18
C MET A 106 7.37 -19.40 0.04
N ARG A 107 8.38 -20.25 0.16
CA ARG A 107 9.40 -20.14 1.21
C ARG A 107 10.25 -18.88 1.03
N VAL A 108 10.67 -18.57 -0.20
CA VAL A 108 11.36 -17.30 -0.49
C VAL A 108 10.47 -16.11 -0.16
N LEU A 109 9.17 -16.17 -0.48
CA LEU A 109 8.23 -15.10 -0.09
C LEU A 109 8.15 -14.94 1.43
N GLN A 110 8.13 -16.06 2.17
CA GLN A 110 8.08 -16.05 3.63
C GLN A 110 9.32 -15.39 4.25
N GLU A 111 10.49 -15.62 3.65
CA GLU A 111 11.75 -15.03 4.10
C GLU A 111 11.85 -13.53 3.76
N ASP A 112 11.26 -13.11 2.64
CA ASP A 112 11.30 -11.73 2.16
C ASP A 112 10.22 -10.82 2.81
N VAL A 113 9.07 -11.37 3.19
CA VAL A 113 7.92 -10.63 3.73
C VAL A 113 7.99 -10.52 5.26
N LYS A 114 7.94 -9.29 5.76
CA LYS A 114 7.82 -8.95 7.18
C LYS A 114 6.37 -9.07 7.68
N ARG A 115 5.43 -8.49 6.92
CA ARG A 115 4.03 -8.38 7.32
C ARG A 115 3.12 -8.35 6.10
N LEU A 116 1.96 -9.00 6.22
CA LEU A 116 0.82 -8.85 5.32
C LEU A 116 -0.28 -8.16 6.08
N ASP A 117 -0.88 -7.15 5.47
CA ASP A 117 -2.01 -6.42 6.03
C ASP A 117 -3.09 -6.22 4.97
N TYR A 118 -4.34 -6.18 5.42
CA TYR A 118 -5.49 -5.95 4.55
C TYR A 118 -6.24 -4.72 5.06
N ASP A 119 -6.44 -3.76 4.16
CA ASP A 119 -7.06 -2.46 4.47
C ASP A 119 -8.55 -2.55 4.84
N GLY A 120 -9.13 -3.75 4.85
CA GLY A 120 -10.54 -3.98 5.11
C GLY A 120 -11.45 -3.70 3.89
N THR A 121 -10.87 -3.28 2.76
CA THR A 121 -11.58 -2.98 1.52
C THR A 121 -11.15 -3.90 0.40
N HIS A 122 -10.10 -3.57 -0.35
CA HIS A 122 -9.70 -4.26 -1.58
C HIS A 122 -8.18 -4.22 -1.78
N THR A 123 -7.40 -3.89 -0.75
CA THR A 123 -5.95 -3.76 -0.88
C THR A 123 -5.25 -4.66 0.12
N LEU A 124 -4.43 -5.55 -0.42
CA LEU A 124 -3.46 -6.32 0.35
C LEU A 124 -2.12 -5.58 0.31
N HIS A 125 -1.58 -5.27 1.48
CA HIS A 125 -0.27 -4.67 1.67
C HIS A 125 0.73 -5.77 2.03
N LEU A 126 1.82 -5.86 1.27
CA LEU A 126 2.94 -6.76 1.53
C LEU A 126 4.14 -5.91 1.91
N VAL A 127 4.51 -5.95 3.20
CA VAL A 127 5.63 -5.22 3.76
C VAL A 127 6.86 -6.12 3.72
N PHE A 128 7.89 -5.66 3.03
CA PHE A 128 9.19 -6.31 2.90
C PHE A 128 10.21 -5.62 3.79
N TYR A 129 11.20 -6.38 4.27
CA TYR A 129 12.28 -5.88 5.11
C TYR A 129 13.21 -4.88 4.40
N SER A 130 13.29 -4.96 3.07
CA SER A 130 14.11 -4.03 2.30
C SER A 130 13.63 -3.86 0.87
N ARG A 131 14.19 -2.84 0.20
CA ARG A 131 13.95 -2.59 -1.22
C ARG A 131 14.43 -3.74 -2.10
N HIS A 132 15.61 -4.30 -1.81
CA HIS A 132 16.15 -5.41 -2.57
C HIS A 132 15.24 -6.65 -2.53
N ALA A 133 14.67 -6.96 -1.35
CA ALA A 133 13.68 -8.03 -1.23
C ALA A 133 12.42 -7.71 -2.05
N ALA A 134 11.86 -6.51 -1.90
CA ALA A 134 10.65 -6.09 -2.61
C ALA A 134 10.82 -6.12 -4.14
N ASP A 135 11.95 -5.67 -4.68
CA ASP A 135 12.20 -5.58 -6.13
C ASP A 135 12.08 -6.94 -6.84
N ARG A 136 12.33 -8.06 -6.15
CA ARG A 136 12.11 -9.42 -6.68
C ARG A 136 10.64 -9.72 -6.98
N TRP A 137 9.75 -9.06 -6.24
CA TRP A 137 8.31 -9.29 -6.23
C TRP A 137 7.51 -8.24 -7.00
N VAL A 138 8.14 -7.11 -7.37
CA VAL A 138 7.51 -6.07 -8.19
C VAL A 138 7.00 -6.67 -9.50
N LEU A 139 5.71 -6.41 -9.79
CA LEU A 139 4.96 -6.93 -10.94
C LEU A 139 4.81 -8.45 -11.01
N LYS A 140 5.27 -9.20 -10.00
CA LYS A 140 5.00 -10.64 -9.92
C LYS A 140 3.54 -10.88 -9.56
N THR A 141 3.02 -11.98 -10.06
CA THR A 141 1.64 -12.40 -9.84
C THR A 141 1.58 -13.63 -8.95
N LEU A 142 0.69 -13.61 -7.96
CA LEU A 142 0.41 -14.75 -7.09
C LEU A 142 -1.08 -15.06 -7.12
N ARG A 143 -1.44 -16.29 -6.78
CA ARG A 143 -2.82 -16.63 -6.47
C ARG A 143 -3.13 -16.27 -5.03
N PHE A 144 -4.30 -15.70 -4.79
CA PHE A 144 -4.86 -15.48 -3.47
C PHE A 144 -6.30 -15.98 -3.49
N GLN A 145 -6.61 -17.02 -2.71
CA GLN A 145 -7.87 -17.77 -2.87
C GLN A 145 -8.09 -18.18 -4.34
N LYS A 146 -9.14 -17.66 -4.97
CA LYS A 146 -9.51 -17.91 -6.38
C LYS A 146 -9.05 -16.79 -7.34
N ALA A 147 -8.41 -15.75 -6.83
CA ALA A 147 -7.99 -14.59 -7.60
C ALA A 147 -6.50 -14.64 -7.96
N VAL A 148 -6.14 -13.99 -9.08
CA VAL A 148 -4.75 -13.65 -9.39
C VAL A 148 -4.53 -12.21 -8.99
N ILE A 149 -3.52 -11.98 -8.15
CA ILE A 149 -3.14 -10.66 -7.67
C ILE A 149 -1.77 -10.30 -8.22
N THR A 150 -1.54 -9.02 -8.49
CA THR A 150 -0.25 -8.49 -8.94
C THR A 150 0.29 -7.55 -7.88
N MET A 151 1.54 -7.76 -7.46
CA MET A 151 2.22 -6.86 -6.55
C MET A 151 2.73 -5.64 -7.31
N GLN A 152 2.34 -4.45 -6.87
CA GLN A 152 2.68 -3.19 -7.50
C GLN A 152 3.35 -2.27 -6.49
N ASP A 153 4.38 -1.57 -6.92
CA ASP A 153 4.98 -0.50 -6.12
C ASP A 153 4.09 0.75 -6.22
N THR A 154 3.45 1.09 -5.10
CA THR A 154 2.58 2.26 -4.99
C THR A 154 3.08 3.25 -3.95
N ALA A 155 4.29 3.06 -3.42
CA ALA A 155 4.92 4.01 -2.52
C ALA A 155 5.05 5.38 -3.22
N ARG A 156 4.73 6.45 -2.48
CA ARG A 156 4.93 7.82 -2.94
C ARG A 156 6.23 8.36 -2.40
N LYS A 157 6.86 9.28 -3.13
CA LYS A 157 8.09 9.93 -2.63
C LYS A 157 7.75 10.81 -1.42
N PRO A 158 8.68 10.96 -0.46
CA PRO A 158 8.53 11.91 0.62
C PRO A 158 8.21 13.32 0.08
N GLY A 159 7.22 14.00 0.68
CA GLY A 159 6.76 15.33 0.24
C GLY A 159 5.67 15.32 -0.82
N GLU A 160 5.48 14.21 -1.52
CA GLU A 160 4.39 14.02 -2.49
C GLU A 160 3.17 13.39 -1.79
N ALA A 161 2.65 13.94 -0.69
CA ALA A 161 1.56 13.26 0.03
C ALA A 161 0.20 13.40 -0.70
N ARG A 162 -0.02 14.51 -1.42
CA ARG A 162 -1.32 14.87 -2.04
C ARG A 162 -1.18 15.52 -3.42
N GLU A 163 -0.03 16.11 -3.70
CA GLU A 163 0.31 16.74 -4.97
C GLU A 163 1.44 15.97 -5.65
N GLY A 164 1.48 15.96 -6.97
CA GLY A 164 2.48 15.24 -7.75
C GLY A 164 1.88 14.25 -8.76
N THR A 165 2.74 13.43 -9.35
CA THR A 165 2.39 12.52 -10.43
C THR A 165 1.98 11.17 -9.90
N TYR A 166 0.88 10.61 -10.42
CA TYR A 166 0.41 9.27 -10.08
C TYR A 166 0.66 8.31 -11.23
N ASN A 167 1.31 7.19 -10.94
CA ASN A 167 1.39 6.09 -11.90
C ASN A 167 0.06 5.30 -11.96
N ALA A 168 -0.07 4.41 -12.95
CA ALA A 168 -1.30 3.63 -13.14
C ALA A 168 -1.69 2.76 -11.92
N ALA A 169 -0.70 2.21 -11.19
CA ALA A 169 -0.94 1.42 -9.98
C ALA A 169 -1.50 2.29 -8.84
N GLN A 170 -0.87 3.45 -8.62
CA GLN A 170 -1.27 4.43 -7.60
C GLN A 170 -2.64 5.03 -7.89
N LEU A 171 -2.93 5.39 -9.16
CA LEU A 171 -4.27 5.83 -9.60
C LEU A 171 -5.32 4.78 -9.29
N GLY A 172 -4.95 3.51 -9.42
CA GLY A 172 -5.81 2.41 -9.11
C GLY A 172 -6.25 2.34 -7.65
N LEU A 173 -5.43 2.80 -6.70
CA LEU A 173 -5.75 2.78 -5.27
C LEU A 173 -6.61 3.99 -4.84
N GLN A 174 -6.73 4.99 -5.71
CA GLN A 174 -7.44 6.21 -5.36
C GLN A 174 -8.94 6.00 -5.31
N TYR A 175 -9.57 6.74 -4.39
CA TYR A 175 -11.01 6.79 -4.27
C TYR A 175 -11.63 7.36 -5.55
N ALA A 176 -12.72 6.74 -5.99
CA ALA A 176 -13.48 7.20 -7.14
C ALA A 176 -14.99 6.98 -6.96
N VAL A 177 -15.77 7.90 -7.53
CA VAL A 177 -17.23 7.78 -7.63
C VAL A 177 -17.66 7.76 -9.09
N ARG A 178 -18.75 7.06 -9.35
CA ARG A 178 -19.47 7.15 -10.63
C ARG A 178 -20.62 8.13 -10.48
N VAL A 179 -20.71 9.08 -11.39
CA VAL A 179 -21.73 10.13 -11.41
C VAL A 179 -22.67 9.89 -12.58
N TYR A 180 -23.94 9.67 -12.27
CA TYR A 180 -25.03 9.47 -13.23
C TYR A 180 -25.91 10.71 -13.30
N GLY A 181 -26.58 10.92 -14.43
CA GLY A 181 -27.48 12.07 -14.64
C GLY A 181 -26.77 13.37 -15.03
N ALA A 182 -25.49 13.29 -15.36
CA ALA A 182 -24.65 14.44 -15.73
C ALA A 182 -24.38 14.50 -17.24
N GLN A 183 -25.33 14.07 -18.09
CA GLN A 183 -25.12 14.01 -19.54
C GLN A 183 -25.01 15.39 -20.19
N THR A 184 -25.71 16.38 -19.64
CA THR A 184 -25.73 17.77 -20.13
C THR A 184 -24.69 18.65 -19.44
N ILE A 185 -23.99 18.13 -18.42
CA ILE A 185 -22.97 18.84 -17.66
C ILE A 185 -21.61 18.59 -18.27
N GLY A 186 -20.90 19.66 -18.63
CA GLY A 186 -19.50 19.55 -19.07
C GLY A 186 -18.59 19.03 -17.96
N LEU A 187 -17.59 18.22 -18.30
CA LEU A 187 -16.63 17.65 -17.32
C LEU A 187 -15.97 18.72 -16.44
N VAL A 188 -15.70 19.91 -16.97
CA VAL A 188 -15.14 21.05 -16.22
C VAL A 188 -16.05 21.48 -15.07
N THR A 189 -17.36 21.48 -15.29
CA THR A 189 -18.35 21.83 -14.25
C THR A 189 -18.37 20.75 -13.17
N LEU A 190 -18.30 19.46 -13.54
CA LEU A 190 -18.18 18.36 -12.58
C LEU A 190 -16.90 18.48 -11.74
N VAL A 191 -15.77 18.81 -12.36
CA VAL A 191 -14.50 19.05 -11.63
C VAL A 191 -14.67 20.15 -10.59
N ARG A 192 -15.22 21.31 -10.98
CA ARG A 192 -15.42 22.45 -10.07
C ARG A 192 -16.39 22.09 -8.93
N ALA A 193 -17.49 21.43 -9.26
CA ALA A 193 -18.49 20.99 -8.31
C ALA A 193 -17.90 20.05 -7.25
N PHE A 194 -17.26 18.96 -7.67
CA PHE A 194 -16.75 17.95 -6.76
C PHE A 194 -15.54 18.44 -5.96
N LYS A 195 -14.70 19.33 -6.51
CA LYS A 195 -13.68 20.03 -5.71
C LYS A 195 -14.30 20.82 -4.56
N ARG A 196 -15.41 21.52 -4.81
CA ARG A 196 -16.11 22.32 -3.80
C ARG A 196 -16.85 21.45 -2.78
N ILE A 197 -17.56 20.41 -3.23
CA ILE A 197 -18.34 19.53 -2.37
C ILE A 197 -17.43 18.72 -1.44
N ALA A 198 -16.38 18.11 -2.00
CA ALA A 198 -15.53 17.18 -1.25
C ALA A 198 -14.37 17.86 -0.50
N GLY A 199 -14.16 19.17 -0.70
CA GLY A 199 -12.98 19.87 -0.17
C GLY A 199 -11.64 19.24 -0.56
N ALA A 200 -11.61 18.43 -1.62
CA ALA A 200 -10.52 17.52 -1.93
C ALA A 200 -9.99 17.75 -3.35
N PHE A 201 -8.70 17.45 -3.54
CA PHE A 201 -8.08 17.47 -4.85
C PHE A 201 -8.65 16.35 -5.73
N LEU A 202 -8.99 16.70 -6.96
CA LEU A 202 -9.38 15.74 -8.00
C LEU A 202 -8.19 15.47 -8.90
N LEU A 203 -7.98 14.19 -9.21
CA LEU A 203 -6.97 13.76 -10.17
C LEU A 203 -7.51 13.79 -11.60
N ASP A 204 -8.76 13.34 -11.76
CA ASP A 204 -9.36 13.22 -13.09
C ASP A 204 -10.88 13.15 -13.02
N VAL A 205 -11.52 13.60 -14.11
CA VAL A 205 -12.94 13.37 -14.39
C VAL A 205 -13.04 12.87 -15.83
N GLU A 206 -13.33 11.58 -15.98
CA GLU A 206 -13.30 10.90 -17.27
C GLU A 206 -14.64 10.26 -17.61
N TYR A 207 -14.94 10.21 -18.92
CA TYR A 207 -15.99 9.33 -19.44
C TYR A 207 -15.65 7.87 -19.11
N ALA A 208 -16.67 7.05 -18.87
CA ALA A 208 -16.46 5.61 -18.70
C ALA A 208 -15.75 5.00 -19.92
N ARG A 209 -14.64 4.28 -19.68
CA ARG A 209 -13.90 3.55 -20.72
C ARG A 209 -13.81 2.07 -20.34
N ALA A 210 -14.05 1.17 -21.28
CA ALA A 210 -13.99 -0.28 -21.02
C ALA A 210 -12.58 -0.85 -21.14
N ARG A 211 -11.70 -0.24 -21.97
CA ARG A 211 -10.24 -0.47 -22.11
C ARG A 211 -9.66 0.53 -23.13
N LYS A 212 -8.32 0.54 -23.31
CA LYS A 212 -7.51 1.50 -24.08
C LYS A 212 -8.08 2.00 -25.43
N THR A 213 -8.96 1.25 -26.11
CA THR A 213 -9.53 1.62 -27.42
C THR A 213 -11.04 1.45 -27.55
N GLU A 214 -11.74 0.88 -26.57
CA GLU A 214 -13.20 0.65 -26.62
C GLU A 214 -13.91 1.60 -25.66
N ILE A 215 -14.49 2.64 -26.24
CA ILE A 215 -15.33 3.62 -25.54
C ILE A 215 -16.78 3.18 -25.72
N TYR A 216 -17.33 2.48 -24.72
CA TYR A 216 -18.77 2.31 -24.59
C TYR A 216 -19.30 3.45 -23.71
N ASP A 217 -20.26 4.22 -24.23
CA ASP A 217 -20.94 5.24 -23.43
C ASP A 217 -21.85 4.55 -22.39
N ASN A 218 -21.32 4.38 -21.18
CA ASN A 218 -22.07 3.83 -20.06
C ASN A 218 -22.91 4.89 -19.33
N ARG A 219 -23.05 6.11 -19.89
CA ARG A 219 -23.84 7.23 -19.36
C ARG A 219 -23.50 7.65 -17.93
N TYR A 220 -22.25 7.41 -17.51
CA TYR A 220 -21.70 7.91 -16.25
C TYR A 220 -20.30 8.46 -16.44
N HIS A 221 -19.95 9.42 -15.58
CA HIS A 221 -18.59 9.95 -15.47
C HIS A 221 -17.92 9.38 -14.23
N THR A 222 -16.61 9.13 -14.31
CA THR A 222 -15.81 8.71 -13.16
C THR A 222 -15.06 9.92 -12.62
N VAL A 223 -15.32 10.27 -11.35
CA VAL A 223 -14.60 11.32 -10.64
C VAL A 223 -13.60 10.65 -9.70
N ARG A 224 -12.31 10.90 -9.89
CA ARG A 224 -11.22 10.30 -9.10
C ARG A 224 -10.55 11.35 -8.22
N PHE A 225 -10.37 11.02 -6.94
CA PHE A 225 -9.84 11.92 -5.92
C PHE A 225 -8.35 11.63 -5.67
N ALA A 226 -7.60 12.62 -5.20
CA ALA A 226 -6.19 12.46 -4.81
C ALA A 226 -6.03 11.88 -3.40
N HIS A 227 -6.93 10.96 -3.03
CA HIS A 227 -6.97 10.34 -1.72
C HIS A 227 -7.49 8.89 -1.85
N PRO A 228 -6.97 7.91 -1.09
CA PRO A 228 -7.39 6.51 -1.18
C PRO A 228 -8.75 6.22 -0.54
N GLY A 229 -9.16 7.02 0.45
CA GLY A 229 -10.45 6.88 1.14
C GLY A 229 -11.52 7.87 0.66
N CYS A 230 -12.79 7.56 0.94
CA CYS A 230 -13.93 8.44 0.71
C CYS A 230 -13.77 9.77 1.45
N PRO A 231 -13.90 10.93 0.78
CA PRO A 231 -14.01 12.23 1.45
C PRO A 231 -15.18 12.22 2.43
N THR A 232 -15.00 12.86 3.59
CA THR A 232 -15.97 12.87 4.69
C THR A 232 -17.29 13.52 4.26
N GLU A 233 -17.22 14.55 3.44
CA GLU A 233 -18.35 15.31 2.90
C GLU A 233 -19.17 14.51 1.89
N LEU A 234 -18.58 13.45 1.32
CA LEU A 234 -19.25 12.52 0.42
C LEU A 234 -19.65 11.22 1.13
N ALA A 235 -19.37 11.06 2.43
CA ALA A 235 -19.80 9.90 3.17
C ALA A 235 -21.33 9.81 3.17
N ASP A 236 -21.86 8.65 2.76
CA ASP A 236 -23.30 8.37 2.65
C ASP A 236 -24.09 9.26 1.65
N VAL A 237 -23.40 10.09 0.86
CA VAL A 237 -24.03 10.96 -0.14
C VAL A 237 -24.26 10.21 -1.45
N THR A 238 -25.51 9.78 -1.66
CA THR A 238 -25.91 9.11 -2.91
C THR A 238 -26.48 10.06 -3.97
N ARG A 239 -26.80 11.31 -3.60
CA ARG A 239 -27.44 12.30 -4.46
C ARG A 239 -26.87 13.69 -4.21
N VAL A 240 -26.61 14.42 -5.28
CA VAL A 240 -26.17 15.82 -5.24
C VAL A 240 -27.07 16.62 -6.17
N LEU A 241 -27.62 17.71 -5.65
CA LEU A 241 -28.29 18.70 -6.49
C LEU A 241 -27.24 19.70 -6.97
N LEU A 242 -27.06 19.79 -8.29
CA LEU A 242 -26.21 20.78 -8.93
C LEU A 242 -27.08 21.66 -9.81
N ASP A 243 -27.22 22.92 -9.41
CA ASP A 243 -28.22 23.84 -9.97
C ASP A 243 -29.61 23.19 -9.88
N ASP A 244 -30.27 22.91 -11.01
CA ASP A 244 -31.58 22.21 -11.07
C ASP A 244 -31.47 20.71 -11.43
N MET A 245 -30.24 20.19 -11.52
CA MET A 245 -30.00 18.80 -11.91
C MET A 245 -29.65 17.91 -10.73
N GLN A 246 -30.37 16.79 -10.65
CA GLN A 246 -30.13 15.77 -9.65
C GLN A 246 -29.12 14.74 -10.18
N LEU A 247 -27.92 14.76 -9.59
CA LEU A 247 -26.87 13.79 -9.85
C LEU A 247 -26.98 12.61 -8.89
N THR A 248 -26.80 11.40 -9.41
CA THR A 248 -26.70 10.20 -8.57
C THR A 248 -25.24 9.76 -8.47
N ILE A 249 -24.78 9.55 -7.25
CA ILE A 249 -23.40 9.17 -6.93
C ILE A 249 -23.38 7.71 -6.50
N HIS A 250 -22.49 6.94 -7.11
CA HIS A 250 -22.21 5.58 -6.72
C HIS A 250 -20.76 5.44 -6.26
N HIS A 251 -20.58 5.17 -4.97
CA HIS A 251 -19.27 4.97 -4.35
C HIS A 251 -18.70 3.61 -4.75
N PHE A 252 -17.63 3.60 -5.55
CA PHE A 252 -17.05 2.36 -6.10
C PHE A 252 -16.44 1.46 -5.03
N GLN A 253 -15.91 2.04 -3.94
CA GLN A 253 -15.15 1.30 -2.92
C GLN A 253 -15.97 0.87 -1.68
N ASN A 254 -17.16 1.43 -1.45
CA ASN A 254 -17.98 1.13 -0.26
C ASN A 254 -19.13 0.15 -0.52
N GLN A 255 -19.59 -0.03 -1.77
CA GLN A 255 -20.90 -0.68 -2.02
C GLN A 255 -20.86 -2.10 -2.60
N LEU A 256 -19.70 -2.74 -2.73
CA LEU A 256 -19.67 -4.19 -3.05
C LEU A 256 -19.99 -5.08 -1.84
N ARG A 257 -20.09 -4.52 -0.63
CA ARG A 257 -20.64 -5.18 0.55
C ARG A 257 -22.08 -4.70 0.78
N ARG A 258 -23.03 -5.23 0.01
CA ARG A 258 -24.41 -5.33 0.50
C ARG A 258 -24.58 -6.70 1.16
N ARG A 259 -24.70 -6.62 2.49
CA ARG A 259 -25.28 -7.54 3.49
C ARG A 259 -25.04 -9.04 3.28
#